data_AF-A0A2V5PB98-F1
#
_entry.id   AF-A0A2V5PB98-F1
#
_cell.length_a   1.000
_cell.length_b   1.000
_cell.length_c   1.000
_cell.angle_alpha   90.00
_cell.angle_beta   90.00
_cell.angle_gamma   90.00
#
_symmetry.space_group_name_H-M   'P 1'
#
loop_
_entity.id
_entity.type
_entity.pdbx_description
1 polymer ?
#
loop_
_entity_poly.entity_id
_entity_poly.type
_entity_poly.pdbx_seq_one_letter_code
_entity_poly.pdbx_strand_id
1 'polypeptide(L)' 'MNATEACIALNMLPTVGPVRLRKLLEVFKEPQQILAAKRTELRKVEGIGSEVADQISNWES' A
#
# COMPACT_ATOMS: atom_id res chain seq x y z
N MET A 1 14.50 3.08 2.71
CA MET A 1 13.88 1.91 2.05
C MET A 1 13.94 2.11 0.54
N ASN A 2 14.41 1.12 -0.20
CA ASN A 2 14.37 1.12 -1.67
C ASN A 2 13.04 0.52 -2.21
N ALA A 3 12.85 0.57 -3.53
CA ALA A 3 11.59 0.10 -4.16
C ALA A 3 11.35 -1.40 -3.95
N THR A 4 12.42 -2.21 -3.94
CA THR A 4 12.34 -3.65 -3.73
C THR A 4 11.90 -3.98 -2.31
N GLU A 5 12.51 -3.37 -1.30
CA GLU A 5 12.15 -3.54 0.11
C GLU A 5 10.71 -3.11 0.38
N ALA A 6 10.28 -1.98 -0.20
CA ALA A 6 8.91 -1.49 -0.09
C ALA A 6 7.88 -2.43 -0.76
N CYS A 7 8.20 -2.95 -1.94
CA CYS A 7 7.38 -3.98 -2.58
C CYS A 7 7.27 -5.25 -1.73
N ILE A 8 8.37 -5.68 -1.11
CA ILE A 8 8.35 -6.85 -0.21
C ILE A 8 7.47 -6.56 0.99
N ALA A 9 7.66 -5.43 1.69
CA ALA A 9 6.85 -5.05 2.84
C ALA A 9 5.35 -5.00 2.51
N LEU A 10 4.98 -4.38 1.38
CA LEU A 10 3.59 -4.33 0.92
C LEU A 10 3.03 -5.74 0.66
N ASN A 11 3.77 -6.63 0.01
CA ASN A 11 3.31 -8.00 -0.26
C ASN A 11 3.26 -8.89 0.99
N MET A 12 3.96 -8.52 2.07
CA MET A 12 3.89 -9.24 3.35
C MET A 12 2.62 -8.91 4.15
N LEU A 13 1.90 -7.84 3.81
CA LEU A 13 0.62 -7.52 4.42
C LEU A 13 -0.47 -8.50 3.91
N PRO A 14 -1.19 -9.21 4.79
CA PRO A 14 -2.10 -10.28 4.38
C PRO A 14 -3.27 -9.79 3.52
N THR A 15 -3.60 -8.49 3.59
CA THR A 15 -4.67 -7.89 2.77
C THR A 15 -4.18 -7.24 1.48
N VAL A 16 -2.87 -7.20 1.21
CA VAL A 16 -2.29 -6.55 0.01
C VAL A 16 -1.76 -7.60 -0.93
N GLY A 17 -2.67 -8.17 -1.73
CA GLY A 17 -2.31 -9.02 -2.86
C GLY A 17 -1.87 -8.25 -4.12
N PRO A 18 -1.41 -8.95 -5.17
CA PRO A 18 -0.85 -8.34 -6.38
C PRO A 18 -1.85 -7.41 -7.11
N VAL A 19 -3.15 -7.71 -7.06
CA VAL A 19 -4.19 -6.86 -7.68
C VAL A 19 -4.27 -5.50 -6.98
N ARG A 20 -4.29 -5.48 -5.64
CA ARG A 20 -4.37 -4.24 -4.85
C ARG A 20 -3.07 -3.45 -4.96
N LEU A 21 -1.92 -4.14 -4.91
CA LEU A 21 -0.61 -3.51 -5.12
C LEU A 21 -0.52 -2.81 -6.48
N ARG A 22 -0.99 -3.46 -7.56
CA ARG A 22 -1.02 -2.85 -8.89
C ARG A 22 -1.87 -1.58 -8.94
N LYS A 23 -3.09 -1.61 -8.39
CA LYS A 23 -3.96 -0.42 -8.33
C LYS A 23 -3.34 0.73 -7.53
N LEU A 24 -2.67 0.41 -6.43
CA LEU A 24 -1.94 1.40 -5.64
C LEU A 24 -0.77 1.99 -6.45
N LEU A 25 0.01 1.18 -7.17
CA LEU A 25 1.10 1.65 -8.01
C LEU A 25 0.63 2.50 -9.21
N GLU A 26 -0.56 2.23 -9.74
CA GLU A 26 -1.15 3.08 -10.80
C GLU A 26 -1.37 4.52 -10.32
N VAL A 27 -1.66 4.72 -9.02
CA VAL A 27 -1.88 6.03 -8.40
C VAL A 27 -0.59 6.64 -7.85
N PHE A 28 0.12 5.90 -6.99
CA PHE A 28 1.27 6.39 -6.24
C PHE A 28 2.61 6.23 -6.96
N LYS A 29 2.66 5.53 -8.10
CA LYS A 29 3.84 5.32 -8.97
C LYS A 29 4.99 4.52 -8.35
N GLU A 30 5.28 4.71 -7.08
CA GLU A 30 6.37 4.07 -6.36
C GLU A 30 5.87 3.36 -5.09
N PRO A 31 6.40 2.16 -4.77
CA PRO A 31 6.03 1.42 -3.56
C PRO A 31 6.24 2.21 -2.26
N GLN A 32 7.31 3.00 -2.17
CA GLN A 32 7.63 3.81 -1.01
C GLN A 32 6.57 4.88 -0.76
N GLN A 33 5.98 5.44 -1.84
CA GLN A 33 4.90 6.42 -1.71
C GLN A 33 3.62 5.80 -1.17
N ILE A 34 3.36 4.52 -1.44
CA ILE A 34 2.22 3.79 -0.86
C ILE A 34 2.39 3.65 0.66
N LEU A 35 3.58 3.24 1.11
CA LEU A 35 3.88 3.04 2.53
C LEU A 35 3.94 4.36 3.33
N ALA A 36 4.20 5.48 2.65
CA ALA A 36 4.19 6.83 3.24
C ALA A 36 2.83 7.54 3.13
N ALA A 37 1.88 7.01 2.35
CA ALA A 37 0.61 7.67 2.09
C ALA A 37 -0.29 7.71 3.33
N LYS A 38 -1.06 8.78 3.47
CA LYS A 38 -2.08 8.84 4.53
C LYS A 38 -3.19 7.83 4.24
N ARG A 39 -3.80 7.30 5.30
CA ARG A 39 -4.99 6.44 5.22
C ARG A 39 -6.09 7.00 4.30
N THR A 40 -6.32 8.31 4.34
CA THR A 40 -7.33 8.98 3.50
C THR A 40 -6.97 9.02 2.03
N GLU A 41 -5.68 9.00 1.68
CA GLU A 41 -5.20 8.94 0.30
C GLU A 41 -5.30 7.52 -0.25
N LEU A 42 -4.90 6.53 0.56
CA LEU A 42 -5.04 5.12 0.21
C LEU A 42 -6.49 4.74 -0.10
N ARG A 43 -7.45 5.24 0.69
CA ARG A 43 -8.89 4.99 0.49
C ARG A 43 -9.48 5.63 -0.77
N LYS A 44 -8.77 6.53 -1.46
CA LYS A 44 -9.20 7.06 -2.76
C LYS A 44 -8.95 6.07 -3.91
N VAL A 45 -8.11 5.07 -3.69
CA VAL A 45 -7.81 4.04 -4.69
C VAL A 45 -8.94 3.01 -4.70
N GLU A 46 -9.46 2.73 -5.89
CA GLU A 46 -10.60 1.83 -6.08
C GLU A 46 -10.31 0.42 -5.54
N GLY A 47 -11.16 -0.08 -4.65
CA GLY A 47 -10.99 -1.41 -4.03
C GLY A 47 -10.05 -1.43 -2.82
N ILE A 48 -9.57 -0.27 -2.37
CA ILE A 48 -8.83 -0.11 -1.11
C ILE A 48 -9.78 0.38 -0.02
N GLY A 49 -10.27 -0.57 0.77
CA GLY A 49 -11.13 -0.32 1.94
C GLY A 49 -10.34 0.14 3.18
N SER A 50 -11.06 0.36 4.28
CA SER A 50 -10.45 0.73 5.57
C SER A 50 -9.42 -0.29 6.03
N GLU A 51 -9.77 -1.58 6.06
CA GLU A 51 -8.86 -2.64 6.52
C GLU A 51 -7.48 -2.62 5.82
N VAL A 52 -7.48 -2.49 4.50
CA VAL A 52 -6.25 -2.43 3.70
C VAL A 52 -5.46 -1.16 3.99
N ALA A 53 -6.14 -0.01 4.02
CA ALA A 53 -5.49 1.27 4.31
C ALA A 53 -4.91 1.31 5.72
N ASP A 54 -5.55 0.65 6.68
CA ASP A 54 -5.12 0.55 8.07
C ASP A 54 -3.87 -0.30 8.20
N GLN A 55 -3.82 -1.47 7.55
CA GLN A 55 -2.63 -2.32 7.54
C GLN A 55 -1.45 -1.64 6.87
N ILE A 56 -1.66 -0.98 5.73
CA ILE A 56 -0.60 -0.21 5.07
C ILE A 56 -0.14 0.94 5.95
N SER A 57 -1.03 1.65 6.64
CA SER A 57 -0.63 2.79 7.49
C SER A 57 0.12 2.36 8.76
N ASN A 58 -0.05 1.12 9.21
CA ASN A 58 0.53 0.58 10.45
C ASN A 58 1.64 -0.45 10.19
N TRP A 59 2.25 -0.45 9.00
CA TRP A 59 3.15 -1.51 8.55
C TRP A 59 4.48 -1.61 9.32
N GLU A 60 4.95 -0.53 9.95
CA GLU A 60 6.18 -0.49 10.76
C GLU A 60 5.94 -0.74 12.27
N SER A 61 4.69 -0.98 12.68
CA SER A 61 4.33 -1.18 14.09
C SER A 61 4.63 -2.57 14.62
#